data_AF-A0A0K1E7S5-F1
#
_entry.id   AF-A0A0K1E7S5-F1
#
_cell.length_a   1.000
_cell.length_b   1.000
_cell.length_c   1.000
_cell.angle_alpha   90.00
_cell.angle_beta   90.00
_cell.angle_gamma   90.00
#
_symmetry.space_group_name_H-M   'P 1'
#
loop_
_entity.id
_entity.type
_entity.pdbx_description
1 polymer ?
#
loop_
_entity_poly.entity_id
_entity_poly.type
_entity_poly.pdbx_seq_one_letter_code
_entity_poly.pdbx_strand_id
1 'polypeptide(L)'
;MTTIDLSAMSANVRQDYIRIGRGFGSVATLAQANKHLQALGKFGAELTRHGFSAADAAQLASARDALERAAVDRSGVRGGNRTTLQTHRELLAAARRERRAARTIVLATARALRQGGVEADEAVARKLDAVLMITRRSPGRVGEKLAEQLEVLLSVLRDVAVVTATADRGGPLTVAALDATLVKLRASNQEHTGAGTRVETERLDILDGLVLTLMRNARKAAVDAAARLGSPALAAAFELTEIYGQPRATATTSPAPTSPVKPCADGPRPVSPSGGTPASMTPASMAPASMA
;
A
#
# COMPACT_ATOMS: atom_id res chain seq x y z
N MET A 1 28.52 -3.35 -16.23
CA MET A 1 27.14 -3.83 -16.07
C MET A 1 26.22 -2.88 -16.81
N THR A 2 25.53 -3.37 -17.84
CA THR A 2 24.54 -2.59 -18.61
C THR A 2 23.30 -2.37 -17.75
N THR A 3 23.05 -1.11 -17.38
CA THR A 3 21.84 -0.76 -16.63
C THR A 3 20.65 -0.74 -17.59
N ILE A 4 19.56 -1.41 -17.24
CA ILE A 4 18.33 -1.41 -18.03
C ILE A 4 17.68 -0.04 -17.93
N ASP A 5 17.53 0.63 -19.06
CA ASP A 5 16.77 1.87 -19.17
C ASP A 5 15.29 1.56 -19.44
N LEU A 6 14.47 1.66 -18.40
CA LEU A 6 13.01 1.47 -18.51
C LEU A 6 12.33 2.61 -19.26
N SER A 7 12.96 3.78 -19.36
CA SER A 7 12.39 4.94 -20.04
C SER A 7 12.37 4.77 -21.56
N ALA A 8 13.33 4.04 -22.10
CA ALA A 8 13.41 3.68 -23.52
C ALA A 8 12.35 2.66 -23.97
N MET A 9 11.64 2.00 -23.05
CA MET A 9 10.55 1.08 -23.39
C MET A 9 9.33 1.83 -23.93
N SER A 10 8.76 1.31 -25.02
CA SER A 10 7.48 1.80 -25.53
C SER A 10 6.36 1.63 -24.50
N ALA A 11 5.34 2.48 -24.57
CA ALA A 11 4.21 2.44 -23.63
C ALA A 11 3.49 1.09 -23.63
N ASN A 12 3.31 0.47 -24.80
CA ASN A 12 2.65 -0.83 -24.93
C ASN A 12 3.45 -1.95 -24.24
N VAL A 13 4.76 -2.02 -24.49
CA VAL A 13 5.64 -3.01 -23.86
C VAL A 13 5.67 -2.83 -22.34
N ARG A 14 5.72 -1.58 -21.88
CA ARG A 14 5.66 -1.26 -20.46
C ARG A 14 4.36 -1.75 -19.82
N GLN A 15 3.22 -1.51 -20.45
CA GLN A 15 1.92 -1.95 -19.95
C GLN A 15 1.80 -3.48 -19.93
N ASP A 16 2.36 -4.17 -20.92
CA ASP A 16 2.41 -5.63 -20.94
C ASP A 16 3.23 -6.20 -19.80
N TYR A 17 4.42 -5.65 -19.55
CA TYR A 17 5.23 -6.08 -18.41
C TYR A 17 4.55 -5.77 -17.07
N ILE A 18 3.94 -4.59 -16.91
CA ILE A 18 3.14 -4.28 -15.71
C ILE A 18 2.05 -5.33 -15.50
N ARG A 19 1.30 -5.67 -16.54
CA ARG A 19 0.23 -6.66 -16.48
C ARG A 19 0.76 -8.04 -16.07
N ILE A 20 1.91 -8.46 -16.60
CA ILE A 20 2.54 -9.73 -16.25
C ILE A 20 3.06 -9.70 -14.80
N GLY A 21 3.80 -8.65 -14.42
CA GLY A 21 4.46 -8.54 -13.12
C GLY A 21 3.48 -8.49 -11.96
N ARG A 22 2.32 -7.82 -12.12
CA ARG A 22 1.27 -7.76 -11.09
C ARG A 22 0.77 -9.12 -10.59
N GLY A 23 0.90 -10.17 -11.39
CA GLY A 23 0.46 -11.51 -11.03
C GLY A 23 1.41 -12.25 -10.09
N PHE A 24 2.63 -11.75 -9.87
CA PHE A 24 3.70 -12.48 -9.19
C PHE A 24 4.46 -11.58 -8.21
N GLY A 25 4.97 -12.18 -7.13
CA GLY A 25 5.76 -11.44 -6.14
C GLY A 25 7.25 -11.42 -6.48
N SER A 26 7.91 -10.27 -6.30
CA SER A 26 9.33 -10.09 -6.65
C SER A 26 10.28 -11.09 -5.99
N VAL A 27 9.94 -11.60 -4.80
CA VAL A 27 10.74 -12.63 -4.11
C VAL A 27 10.76 -13.95 -4.89
N ALA A 28 9.60 -14.43 -5.34
CA ALA A 28 9.49 -15.64 -6.15
C ALA A 28 10.12 -15.45 -7.53
N THR A 29 9.92 -14.27 -8.14
CA THR A 29 10.55 -13.90 -9.41
C THR A 29 12.08 -13.94 -9.31
N LEU A 30 12.68 -13.36 -8.26
CA LEU A 30 14.12 -13.38 -8.02
C LEU A 30 14.67 -14.79 -7.77
N ALA A 31 13.97 -15.60 -6.96
CA ALA A 31 14.35 -16.99 -6.71
C ALA A 31 14.38 -17.81 -8.01
N GLN A 32 13.33 -17.68 -8.84
CA GLN A 32 13.28 -18.35 -10.14
C GLN A 32 14.39 -17.84 -11.10
N ALA A 33 14.63 -16.54 -11.13
CA ALA A 33 15.66 -15.95 -11.99
C ALA A 33 17.04 -16.49 -11.65
N ASN A 34 17.37 -16.59 -10.35
CA ASN A 34 18.62 -17.18 -9.89
C ASN A 34 18.75 -18.66 -10.31
N LYS A 35 17.68 -19.45 -10.20
CA LYS A 35 17.64 -20.83 -10.68
C LYS A 35 17.92 -20.91 -12.20
N HIS A 36 17.28 -20.07 -13.00
CA HIS A 36 17.49 -20.03 -14.46
C HIS A 36 18.90 -19.58 -14.82
N LEU A 37 19.46 -18.59 -14.14
CA LEU A 37 20.84 -18.13 -14.39
C LEU A 37 21.87 -19.22 -14.07
N GLN A 38 21.66 -19.99 -13.00
CA GLN A 38 22.48 -21.17 -12.70
C GLN A 38 22.36 -22.26 -13.79
N ALA A 39 21.14 -22.51 -14.29
CA ALA A 39 20.90 -23.46 -15.38
C ALA A 39 21.56 -22.99 -16.70
N LEU A 40 21.51 -21.69 -17.01
CA LEU A 40 22.18 -21.09 -18.17
C LEU A 40 23.70 -21.26 -18.13
N GLY A 41 24.31 -21.22 -16.94
CA GLY A 41 25.74 -21.52 -16.77
C GLY A 41 26.12 -22.95 -17.17
N LYS A 42 25.16 -23.90 -17.15
CA LYS A 42 25.38 -25.31 -17.50
C LYS A 42 24.95 -25.63 -18.93
N PHE A 43 23.78 -25.14 -19.35
CA PHE A 43 23.11 -25.55 -20.59
C PHE A 43 22.97 -24.42 -21.62
N GLY A 44 23.41 -23.19 -21.34
CA GLY A 44 23.12 -22.02 -22.17
C GLY A 44 23.56 -22.14 -23.64
N ALA A 45 24.65 -22.86 -23.91
CA ALA A 45 25.12 -23.11 -25.27
C ALA A 45 24.10 -23.90 -26.11
N GLU A 46 23.36 -24.83 -25.49
CA GLU A 46 22.36 -25.67 -26.15
C GLU A 46 21.12 -24.86 -26.53
N LEU A 47 20.77 -23.82 -25.75
CA LEU A 47 19.59 -22.98 -25.98
C LEU A 47 19.75 -21.99 -27.16
N THR A 48 20.99 -21.68 -27.56
CA THR A 48 21.25 -20.66 -28.60
C THR A 48 20.62 -21.04 -29.94
N ARG A 49 20.62 -22.34 -30.28
CA ARG A 49 19.97 -22.87 -31.50
C ARG A 49 18.44 -22.85 -31.45
N HIS A 50 17.87 -22.55 -30.30
CA HIS A 50 16.44 -22.54 -30.02
C HIS A 50 15.93 -21.13 -29.68
N GLY A 51 16.69 -20.10 -30.07
CA GLY A 51 16.25 -18.70 -30.01
C GLY A 51 16.42 -18.01 -28.66
N PHE A 52 17.19 -18.59 -27.72
CA PHE A 52 17.58 -17.91 -26.49
C PHE A 52 19.11 -17.76 -26.45
N SER A 53 19.57 -16.54 -26.74
CA SER A 53 20.97 -16.21 -26.96
C SER A 53 21.70 -15.80 -25.67
N ALA A 54 23.02 -15.63 -25.76
CA ALA A 54 23.81 -15.05 -24.68
C ALA A 54 23.38 -13.61 -24.34
N ALA A 55 22.84 -12.84 -25.30
CA ALA A 55 22.32 -11.50 -25.06
C ALA A 55 21.06 -11.54 -24.19
N ASP A 56 20.16 -12.49 -24.44
CA ASP A 56 18.94 -12.69 -23.63
C ASP A 56 19.30 -13.11 -22.20
N ALA A 57 20.31 -13.99 -22.04
CA ALA A 57 20.85 -14.37 -20.75
C ALA A 57 21.43 -13.16 -19.99
N ALA A 58 22.20 -12.31 -20.66
CA ALA A 58 22.75 -11.09 -20.08
C ALA A 58 21.65 -10.08 -19.69
N GLN A 59 20.59 -9.99 -20.50
CA GLN A 59 19.42 -9.17 -20.20
C GLN A 59 18.66 -9.69 -18.98
N LEU A 60 18.50 -11.01 -18.84
CA LEU A 60 17.90 -11.64 -17.66
C LEU A 60 18.71 -11.34 -16.39
N ALA A 61 20.04 -11.47 -16.46
CA ALA A 61 20.92 -11.14 -15.34
C ALA A 61 20.79 -9.66 -14.95
N SER A 62 20.83 -8.75 -15.93
CA SER A 62 20.69 -7.31 -15.71
C SER A 62 19.32 -6.94 -15.12
N ALA A 63 18.25 -7.62 -15.56
CA ALA A 63 16.89 -7.42 -15.06
C ALA A 63 16.72 -7.93 -13.63
N ARG A 64 17.31 -9.08 -13.31
CA ARG A 64 17.38 -9.62 -11.94
C ARG A 64 18.09 -8.64 -11.00
N ASP A 65 19.27 -8.15 -11.38
CA ASP A 65 20.04 -7.20 -10.57
C ASP A 65 19.31 -5.86 -10.38
N ALA A 66 18.57 -5.41 -11.40
CA ALA A 66 17.74 -4.20 -11.32
C ALA A 66 16.52 -4.40 -10.41
N LEU A 67 15.88 -5.57 -10.47
CA LEU A 67 14.76 -5.94 -9.60
C LEU A 67 15.20 -6.05 -8.14
N GLU A 68 16.35 -6.68 -7.89
CA GLU A 68 16.93 -6.81 -6.54
C GLU A 68 17.21 -5.45 -5.91
N ARG A 69 17.88 -4.55 -6.64
CA ARG A 69 18.12 -3.17 -6.18
C ARG A 69 16.82 -2.41 -5.90
N ALA A 70 15.86 -2.46 -6.84
CA ALA A 70 14.58 -1.79 -6.66
C ALA A 70 13.77 -2.34 -5.48
N ALA A 71 13.89 -3.65 -5.18
CA ALA A 71 13.24 -4.28 -4.04
C ALA A 71 13.86 -3.83 -2.71
N VAL A 72 15.20 -3.73 -2.65
CA VAL A 72 15.93 -3.18 -1.49
C VAL A 72 15.54 -1.72 -1.28
N ASP A 73 15.56 -0.90 -2.33
CA ASP A 73 15.17 0.52 -2.26
C ASP A 73 13.74 0.67 -1.72
N ARG A 74 12.78 -0.10 -2.25
CA ARG A 74 11.39 -0.09 -1.77
C ARG A 74 11.26 -0.54 -0.32
N SER A 75 12.06 -1.49 0.13
CA SER A 75 12.04 -1.92 1.54
C SER A 75 12.52 -0.80 2.47
N GLY A 76 13.56 -0.06 2.08
CA GLY A 76 14.04 1.13 2.78
C GLY A 76 12.99 2.24 2.79
N VAL A 77 12.39 2.53 1.63
CA VAL A 77 11.30 3.51 1.49
C VAL A 77 10.07 3.10 2.31
N ARG A 78 9.70 1.81 2.36
CA ARG A 78 8.60 1.34 3.22
C ARG A 78 8.90 1.52 4.71
N GLY A 79 10.14 1.28 5.13
CA GLY A 79 10.60 1.54 6.49
C GLY A 79 10.48 3.02 6.84
N GLY A 80 11.00 3.90 5.97
CA GLY A 80 10.88 5.35 6.09
C GLY A 80 9.43 5.83 6.07
N ASN A 81 8.59 5.31 5.17
CA ASN A 81 7.17 5.68 5.12
C ASN A 81 6.42 5.26 6.38
N ARG A 82 6.80 4.13 7.01
CA ARG A 82 6.19 3.70 8.27
C ARG A 82 6.56 4.63 9.42
N THR A 83 7.83 5.01 9.54
CA THR A 83 8.27 5.96 10.56
C THR A 83 7.63 7.34 10.30
N THR A 84 7.67 7.83 9.07
CA THR A 84 7.01 9.09 8.66
C THR A 84 5.51 9.07 8.95
N LEU A 85 4.80 7.98 8.66
CA LEU A 85 3.37 7.85 8.99
C LEU A 85 3.10 7.83 10.50
N GLN A 86 3.97 7.17 11.28
CA GLN A 86 3.86 7.17 12.73
C GLN A 86 4.10 8.59 13.29
N THR A 87 5.19 9.24 12.88
CA THR A 87 5.51 10.62 13.26
C THR A 87 4.38 11.56 12.88
N HIS A 88 3.79 11.42 11.69
CA HIS A 88 2.65 12.23 11.28
C HIS A 88 1.41 12.02 12.16
N ARG A 89 1.10 10.77 12.55
CA ARG A 89 0.01 10.47 13.50
C ARG A 89 0.27 11.09 14.87
N GLU A 90 1.51 11.05 15.34
CA GLU A 90 1.93 11.67 16.60
C GLU A 90 1.79 13.19 16.54
N LEU A 91 2.19 13.82 15.42
CA LEU A 91 2.00 15.25 15.18
C LEU A 91 0.53 15.65 15.12
N LEU A 92 -0.33 14.88 14.45
CA LEU A 92 -1.78 15.10 14.48
C LEU A 92 -2.35 14.98 15.90
N ALA A 93 -1.86 14.04 16.71
CA ALA A 93 -2.26 13.91 18.10
C ALA A 93 -1.82 15.12 18.94
N ALA A 94 -0.57 15.58 18.76
CA ALA A 94 -0.04 16.77 19.40
C ALA A 94 -0.85 18.02 19.02
N ALA A 95 -1.09 18.26 17.73
CA ALA A 95 -1.92 19.36 17.24
C ALA A 95 -3.33 19.37 17.84
N ARG A 96 -3.96 18.19 18.02
CA ARG A 96 -5.28 18.11 18.69
C ARG A 96 -5.21 18.41 20.19
N ARG A 97 -4.08 18.15 20.86
CA ARG A 97 -3.87 18.54 22.26
C ARG A 97 -3.70 20.04 22.37
N GLU A 98 -2.84 20.63 21.55
CA GLU A 98 -2.63 22.09 21.54
C GLU A 98 -3.90 22.86 21.18
N ARG A 99 -4.69 22.38 20.20
CA ARG A 99 -6.00 22.96 19.91
C ARG A 99 -6.92 22.96 21.13
N ARG A 100 -6.95 21.87 21.89
CA ARG A 100 -7.79 21.76 23.09
C ARG A 100 -7.31 22.72 24.18
N ALA A 101 -6.01 22.78 24.44
CA ALA A 101 -5.42 23.69 25.42
C ALA A 101 -5.73 25.17 25.08
N ALA A 102 -5.49 25.57 23.83
CA ALA A 102 -5.78 26.92 23.35
C ALA A 102 -7.26 27.29 23.49
N ARG A 103 -8.17 26.38 23.11
CA ARG A 103 -9.62 26.61 23.28
C ARG A 103 -10.03 26.78 24.74
N THR A 104 -9.42 26.04 25.66
CA THR A 104 -9.69 26.20 27.11
C THR A 104 -9.30 27.59 27.60
N ILE A 105 -8.14 28.10 27.17
CA ILE A 105 -7.68 29.45 27.53
C ILE A 105 -8.59 30.52 26.91
N VAL A 106 -8.93 30.38 25.63
CA VAL A 106 -9.84 31.31 24.94
C VAL A 106 -11.21 31.35 25.64
N LEU A 107 -11.77 30.18 26.00
CA LEU A 107 -13.04 30.10 26.72
C LEU A 107 -12.98 30.73 28.12
N ALA A 108 -11.91 30.45 28.88
CA ALA A 108 -11.73 31.03 30.21
C ALA A 108 -11.59 32.56 30.14
N THR A 109 -10.88 33.05 29.14
CA THR A 109 -10.66 34.49 28.89
C THR A 109 -11.95 35.19 28.50
N ALA A 110 -12.72 34.61 27.57
CA ALA A 110 -14.03 35.13 27.19
C ALA A 110 -14.96 35.26 28.40
N ARG A 111 -14.96 34.29 29.32
CA ARG A 111 -15.76 34.37 30.56
C ARG A 111 -15.31 35.50 31.49
N ALA A 112 -14.01 35.70 31.65
CA ALA A 112 -13.47 36.72 32.53
C ALA A 112 -13.70 38.14 32.02
N LEU A 113 -13.57 38.35 30.70
CA LEU A 113 -13.88 39.62 30.05
C LEU A 113 -15.34 40.03 30.30
N ARG A 114 -16.30 39.10 30.17
CA ARG A 114 -17.71 39.38 30.48
C ARG A 114 -17.95 39.72 31.96
N GLN A 115 -17.20 39.10 32.87
CA GLN A 115 -17.33 39.38 34.30
C GLN A 115 -16.79 40.77 34.68
N GLY A 116 -15.89 41.35 33.87
CA GLY A 116 -15.36 42.70 34.08
C GLY A 116 -16.37 43.83 33.85
N GLY A 117 -17.43 43.58 33.05
CA GLY A 117 -18.52 44.53 32.83
C GLY A 117 -18.18 45.76 31.97
N VAL A 118 -17.02 45.78 31.30
CA VAL A 118 -16.61 46.87 30.40
C VAL A 118 -17.09 46.57 28.98
N GLU A 119 -17.71 47.56 28.31
CA GLU A 119 -18.29 47.37 26.96
C GLU A 119 -17.23 46.95 25.92
N ALA A 120 -16.02 47.50 26.02
CA ALA A 120 -14.89 47.11 25.16
C ALA A 120 -14.52 45.62 25.33
N ASP A 121 -14.55 45.11 26.56
CA ASP A 121 -14.25 43.71 26.88
C ASP A 121 -15.34 42.77 26.34
N GLU A 122 -16.60 43.22 26.33
CA GLU A 122 -17.73 42.46 25.78
C GLU A 122 -17.59 42.27 24.24
N ALA A 123 -17.07 43.27 23.53
CA ALA A 123 -16.76 43.15 22.10
C ALA A 123 -15.67 42.10 21.85
N VAL A 124 -14.61 42.08 22.67
CA VAL A 124 -13.54 41.07 22.59
C VAL A 124 -14.10 39.68 22.92
N ALA A 125 -14.92 39.55 23.96
CA ALA A 125 -15.54 38.28 24.34
C ALA A 125 -16.38 37.67 23.20
N ARG A 126 -17.19 38.48 22.50
CA ARG A 126 -17.95 38.04 21.32
C ARG A 126 -17.06 37.54 20.18
N LYS A 127 -15.92 38.20 19.94
CA LYS A 127 -14.91 37.73 18.96
C LYS A 127 -14.34 36.37 19.35
N LEU A 128 -14.04 36.16 20.64
CA LEU A 128 -13.55 34.88 21.14
C LEU A 128 -14.58 33.76 20.98
N ASP A 129 -15.88 34.04 21.18
CA ASP A 129 -16.94 33.04 20.96
C ASP A 129 -17.03 32.60 19.50
N ALA A 130 -16.94 33.56 18.56
CA ALA A 130 -16.97 33.27 17.13
C ALA A 130 -15.84 32.29 16.75
N VAL A 131 -14.65 32.50 17.31
CA VAL A 131 -13.48 31.62 17.13
C VAL A 131 -13.71 30.24 17.74
N LEU A 132 -14.30 30.18 18.93
CA LEU A 132 -14.67 28.91 19.57
C LEU A 132 -15.73 28.14 18.78
N MET A 133 -16.63 28.84 18.09
CA MET A 133 -17.61 28.23 17.19
C MET A 133 -16.96 27.64 15.94
N ILE A 134 -16.11 28.41 15.25
CA ILE A 134 -15.41 27.97 14.03
C ILE A 134 -14.49 26.76 14.31
N THR A 135 -13.82 26.75 15.47
CA THR A 135 -12.86 25.70 15.84
C THR A 135 -13.46 24.55 16.67
N ARG A 136 -14.80 24.48 16.76
CA ARG A 136 -15.53 23.50 17.60
C ARG A 136 -15.27 22.06 17.15
N ARG A 137 -15.40 21.79 15.85
CA ARG A 137 -15.29 20.43 15.30
C ARG A 137 -13.84 20.11 15.00
N SER A 138 -13.33 19.00 15.55
CA SER A 138 -12.03 18.49 15.10
C SER A 138 -12.16 18.01 13.66
N PRO A 139 -11.35 18.52 12.71
CA PRO A 139 -11.20 17.84 11.44
C PRO A 139 -10.66 16.44 11.72
N GLY A 140 -11.12 15.47 10.93
CA GLY A 140 -10.83 14.05 11.14
C GLY A 140 -9.36 13.72 10.89
N ARG A 141 -9.06 13.05 9.78
CA ARG A 141 -7.68 12.72 9.38
C ARG A 141 -7.02 13.76 8.48
N VAL A 142 -7.70 14.88 8.21
CA VAL A 142 -7.20 15.92 7.31
C VAL A 142 -6.31 16.87 8.11
N GLY A 143 -4.99 16.75 7.92
CA GLY A 143 -3.98 17.56 8.63
C GLY A 143 -4.09 19.06 8.32
N GLU A 144 -4.39 19.43 7.07
CA GLU A 144 -4.50 20.85 6.66
C GLU A 144 -5.62 21.60 7.38
N LYS A 145 -6.82 21.02 7.43
CA LYS A 145 -7.94 21.60 8.19
C LYS A 145 -7.61 21.78 9.67
N LEU A 146 -6.75 20.93 10.23
CA LEU A 146 -6.31 21.07 11.62
C LEU A 146 -5.33 22.24 11.76
N ALA A 147 -4.40 22.39 10.83
CA ALA A 147 -3.48 23.52 10.77
C ALA A 147 -4.24 24.86 10.65
N GLU A 148 -5.21 24.96 9.76
CA GLU A 148 -6.10 26.13 9.62
C GLU A 148 -6.76 26.52 10.95
N GLN A 149 -7.26 25.54 11.71
CA GLN A 149 -7.85 25.81 13.03
C GLN A 149 -6.83 26.30 14.06
N LEU A 150 -5.60 25.77 14.04
CA LEU A 150 -4.53 26.25 14.91
C LEU A 150 -4.13 27.68 14.57
N GLU A 151 -4.09 28.04 13.28
CA GLU A 151 -3.85 29.42 12.82
C GLU A 151 -4.91 30.41 13.27
N VAL A 152 -6.19 30.04 13.17
CA VAL A 152 -7.28 30.90 13.66
C VAL A 152 -7.15 31.14 15.17
N LEU A 153 -6.82 30.10 15.95
CA LEU A 153 -6.59 30.24 17.39
C LEU A 153 -5.36 31.09 17.71
N LEU A 154 -4.26 30.87 16.99
CA LEU A 154 -3.01 31.59 17.14
C LEU A 154 -3.18 33.09 16.81
N SER A 155 -3.86 33.40 15.72
CA SER A 155 -4.16 34.78 15.30
C SER A 155 -4.91 35.55 16.38
N VAL A 156 -5.88 34.90 17.02
CA VAL A 156 -6.70 35.51 18.08
C VAL A 156 -5.93 35.66 19.38
N LEU A 157 -5.09 34.69 19.74
CA LEU A 157 -4.23 34.78 20.93
C LEU A 157 -3.09 35.80 20.79
N ARG A 158 -2.81 36.27 19.57
CA ARG A 158 -1.84 37.35 19.28
C ARG A 158 -2.47 38.74 19.22
N ASP A 159 -3.79 38.84 19.28
CA ASP A 159 -4.48 40.13 19.36
C ASP A 159 -4.10 40.83 20.67
N VAL A 160 -3.71 42.11 20.61
CA VAL A 160 -3.18 42.88 21.75
C VAL A 160 -4.11 42.83 22.96
N ALA A 161 -5.43 42.96 22.77
CA ALA A 161 -6.38 42.93 23.86
C ALA A 161 -6.45 41.53 24.52
N VAL A 162 -6.34 40.47 23.72
CA VAL A 162 -6.36 39.07 24.18
C VAL A 162 -5.03 38.70 24.83
N VAL A 163 -3.89 39.21 24.33
CA VAL A 163 -2.57 39.03 24.94
C VAL A 163 -2.58 39.54 26.38
N THR A 164 -3.05 40.78 26.59
CA THR A 164 -3.17 41.35 27.94
C THR A 164 -4.11 40.50 28.82
N ALA A 165 -5.27 40.10 28.30
CA ALA A 165 -6.24 39.30 29.05
C ALA A 165 -5.79 37.85 29.35
N THR A 166 -4.79 37.33 28.63
CA THR A 166 -4.29 35.95 28.77
C THR A 166 -2.91 35.84 29.43
N ALA A 167 -2.27 36.96 29.78
CA ALA A 167 -0.92 37.01 30.32
C ALA A 167 -0.73 36.05 31.51
N ASP A 168 -1.63 36.11 32.49
CA ASP A 168 -1.56 35.26 33.71
C ASP A 168 -2.25 33.90 33.56
N ARG A 169 -2.76 33.59 32.36
CA ARG A 169 -3.54 32.37 32.06
C ARG A 169 -2.82 31.39 31.15
N GLY A 170 -1.51 31.59 30.97
CA GLY A 170 -0.68 30.76 30.11
C GLY A 170 -0.84 31.07 28.61
N GLY A 171 -1.35 32.25 28.25
CA GLY A 171 -1.44 32.72 26.87
C GLY A 171 -0.09 32.65 26.12
N PRO A 172 0.99 33.24 26.64
CA PRO A 172 2.30 33.22 25.97
C PRO A 172 2.85 31.81 25.71
N LEU A 173 2.73 30.90 26.68
CA LEU A 173 3.17 29.50 26.54
C LEU A 173 2.37 28.78 25.46
N THR A 174 1.07 29.05 25.38
CA THR A 174 0.19 28.42 24.39
C THR A 174 0.44 28.93 22.99
N VAL A 175 0.73 30.23 22.82
CA VAL A 175 1.14 30.81 21.53
C VAL A 175 2.40 30.12 21.02
N ALA A 176 3.43 30.00 21.87
CA ALA A 176 4.68 29.32 21.51
C ALA A 176 4.47 27.85 21.13
N ALA A 177 3.64 27.11 21.89
CA ALA A 177 3.32 25.71 21.60
C ALA A 177 2.53 25.53 20.30
N LEU A 178 1.58 26.43 20.01
CA LEU A 178 0.81 26.44 18.76
C LEU A 178 1.70 26.70 17.56
N ASP A 179 2.58 27.72 17.61
CA ASP A 179 3.54 28.02 16.55
C ASP A 179 4.42 26.82 16.22
N ALA A 180 5.07 26.26 17.25
CA ALA A 180 5.96 25.12 17.07
C ALA A 180 5.24 23.89 16.47
N THR A 181 4.00 23.66 16.89
CA THR A 181 3.19 22.55 16.39
C THR A 181 2.71 22.79 14.96
N LEU A 182 2.35 24.02 14.61
CA LEU A 182 1.91 24.41 13.28
C LEU A 182 3.00 24.18 12.23
N VAL A 183 4.23 24.63 12.53
CA VAL A 183 5.40 24.45 11.65
C VAL A 183 5.64 22.97 11.37
N LYS A 184 5.67 22.14 12.43
CA LYS A 184 5.88 20.69 12.30
C LYS A 184 4.75 20.00 11.54
N LEU A 185 3.50 20.39 11.79
CA LEU A 185 2.34 19.79 11.14
C LEU A 185 2.32 20.08 9.63
N ARG A 186 2.59 21.33 9.22
CA ARG A 186 2.62 21.70 7.80
C ARG A 186 3.75 21.01 7.04
N ALA A 187 4.95 20.94 7.62
CA ALA A 187 6.06 20.18 7.02
C ALA A 187 5.65 18.70 6.81
N SER A 188 5.04 18.09 7.82
CA SER A 188 4.60 16.69 7.74
C SER A 188 3.48 16.45 6.73
N ASN A 189 2.55 17.41 6.55
CA ASN A 189 1.51 17.35 5.51
C ASN A 189 2.11 17.37 4.09
N GLN A 190 3.12 18.22 3.86
CA GLN A 190 3.82 18.31 2.57
C GLN A 190 4.53 17.00 2.23
N GLU A 191 5.25 16.41 3.18
CA GLU A 191 5.91 15.11 3.01
C GLU A 191 4.92 13.99 2.67
N HIS A 192 3.72 14.01 3.28
CA HIS A 192 2.70 12.98 3.04
C HIS A 192 1.96 13.12 1.70
N THR A 193 1.89 14.33 1.14
CA THR A 193 1.14 14.57 -0.10
C THR A 193 1.89 14.10 -1.35
N GLY A 194 3.21 13.85 -1.25
CA GLY A 194 4.09 13.54 -2.39
C GLY A 194 4.71 12.13 -2.45
N ALA A 195 4.44 11.22 -1.50
CA ALA A 195 5.26 10.01 -1.34
C ALA A 195 4.90 8.83 -2.30
N GLY A 196 5.48 8.87 -3.52
CA GLY A 196 6.32 7.82 -4.14
C GLY A 196 5.80 6.41 -4.46
N THR A 197 4.77 5.91 -3.79
CA THR A 197 4.46 4.46 -3.80
C THR A 197 3.97 3.92 -5.13
N ARG A 198 3.28 4.73 -5.96
CA ARG A 198 2.74 4.27 -7.24
C ARG A 198 3.82 4.07 -8.30
N VAL A 199 4.69 5.05 -8.49
CA VAL A 199 5.78 5.00 -9.49
C VAL A 199 6.77 3.89 -9.13
N GLU A 200 7.10 3.74 -7.85
CA GLU A 200 7.97 2.66 -7.37
C GLU A 200 7.33 1.28 -7.54
N THR A 201 6.02 1.16 -7.32
CA THR A 201 5.31 -0.11 -7.54
C THR A 201 5.23 -0.45 -9.02
N GLU A 202 4.90 0.51 -9.88
CA GLU A 202 4.91 0.32 -11.33
C GLU A 202 6.31 -0.08 -11.83
N ARG A 203 7.38 0.53 -11.29
CA ARG A 203 8.77 0.15 -11.61
C ARG A 203 9.07 -1.31 -11.28
N LEU A 204 8.63 -1.80 -10.13
CA LEU A 204 8.78 -3.21 -9.78
C LEU A 204 7.95 -4.12 -10.67
N ASP A 205 6.68 -3.78 -10.92
CA ASP A 205 5.82 -4.57 -11.79
C ASP A 205 6.42 -4.72 -13.21
N ILE A 206 7.04 -3.66 -13.74
CA ILE A 206 7.74 -3.71 -15.04
C ILE A 206 8.92 -4.69 -14.98
N LEU A 207 9.76 -4.59 -13.94
CA LEU A 207 10.94 -5.44 -13.80
C LEU A 207 10.54 -6.91 -13.59
N ASP A 208 9.53 -7.18 -12.77
CA ASP A 208 8.96 -8.51 -12.58
C ASP A 208 8.44 -9.08 -13.91
N GLY A 209 7.68 -8.29 -14.67
CA GLY A 209 7.15 -8.69 -15.98
C GLY A 209 8.24 -9.01 -17.01
N LEU A 210 9.30 -8.20 -17.05
CA LEU A 210 10.45 -8.42 -17.93
C LEU A 210 11.19 -9.72 -17.58
N VAL A 211 11.52 -9.91 -16.30
CA VAL A 211 12.20 -11.13 -15.82
C VAL A 211 11.36 -12.37 -16.12
N LEU A 212 10.05 -12.34 -15.85
CA LEU A 212 9.13 -13.44 -16.15
C LEU A 212 9.07 -13.78 -17.64
N THR A 213 9.05 -12.77 -18.50
CA THR A 213 9.03 -12.96 -19.95
C THR A 213 10.31 -13.66 -20.42
N LEU A 214 11.47 -13.20 -19.96
CA LEU A 214 12.76 -13.82 -20.29
C LEU A 214 12.87 -15.25 -19.78
N MET A 215 12.39 -15.53 -18.56
CA MET A 215 12.39 -16.89 -18.02
C MET A 215 11.45 -17.84 -18.78
N ARG A 216 10.28 -17.37 -19.21
CA ARG A 216 9.35 -18.14 -20.06
C ARG A 216 9.97 -18.45 -21.42
N ASN A 217 10.67 -17.48 -22.02
CA ASN A 217 11.38 -17.69 -23.29
C ASN A 217 12.52 -18.71 -23.13
N ALA A 218 13.32 -18.61 -22.06
CA ALA A 218 14.37 -19.57 -21.74
C ALA A 218 13.79 -20.99 -21.56
N ARG A 219 12.68 -21.14 -20.83
CA ARG A 219 11.99 -22.43 -20.67
C ARG A 219 11.49 -23.00 -21.99
N LYS A 220 10.90 -22.16 -22.86
CA LYS A 220 10.43 -22.61 -24.18
C LYS A 220 11.60 -23.14 -25.02
N ALA A 221 12.70 -22.38 -25.11
CA ALA A 221 13.91 -22.81 -25.79
C ALA A 221 14.49 -24.10 -25.19
N ALA A 222 14.44 -24.24 -23.86
CA ALA A 222 14.90 -25.43 -23.16
C ALA A 222 14.05 -26.67 -23.44
N VAL A 223 12.72 -26.54 -23.47
CA VAL A 223 11.83 -27.67 -23.84
C VAL A 223 12.10 -28.13 -25.28
N ASP A 224 12.27 -27.19 -26.21
CA ASP A 224 12.56 -27.49 -27.61
C ASP A 224 13.95 -28.15 -27.77
N ALA A 225 14.96 -27.67 -27.03
CA ALA A 225 16.30 -28.26 -27.01
C ALA A 225 16.30 -29.67 -26.41
N ALA A 226 15.60 -29.87 -25.28
CA ALA A 226 15.47 -31.16 -24.62
C ALA A 226 14.83 -32.22 -25.54
N ALA A 227 13.76 -31.84 -26.26
CA ALA A 227 13.10 -32.72 -27.22
C ALA A 227 14.03 -33.12 -28.37
N ARG A 228 14.85 -32.18 -28.86
CA ARG A 228 15.79 -32.43 -29.96
C ARG A 228 17.00 -33.28 -29.55
N LEU A 229 17.51 -33.07 -28.34
CA LEU A 229 18.72 -33.72 -27.83
C LEU A 229 18.44 -35.01 -27.05
N GLY A 230 17.17 -35.31 -26.76
CA GLY A 230 16.79 -36.45 -25.91
C GLY A 230 17.19 -36.29 -24.45
N SER A 231 17.36 -35.05 -23.98
CA SER A 231 17.83 -34.73 -22.62
C SER A 231 16.73 -34.07 -21.78
N PRO A 232 15.89 -34.85 -21.06
CA PRO A 232 14.81 -34.28 -20.24
C PRO A 232 15.34 -33.46 -19.06
N ALA A 233 16.58 -33.72 -18.62
CA ALA A 233 17.25 -32.95 -17.56
C ALA A 233 17.39 -31.47 -17.92
N LEU A 234 17.55 -31.14 -19.21
CA LEU A 234 17.64 -29.77 -19.67
C LEU A 234 16.31 -29.03 -19.47
N ALA A 235 15.17 -29.63 -19.85
CA ALA A 235 13.87 -29.01 -19.62
C ALA A 235 13.56 -28.85 -18.12
N ALA A 236 13.91 -29.86 -17.30
CA ALA A 236 13.73 -29.83 -15.85
C ALA A 236 14.50 -28.67 -15.19
N ALA A 237 15.71 -28.36 -15.67
CA ALA A 237 16.53 -27.28 -15.12
C ALA A 237 15.89 -25.89 -15.30
N PHE A 238 15.05 -25.70 -16.33
CA PHE A 238 14.35 -24.45 -16.63
C PHE A 238 12.86 -24.46 -16.22
N GLU A 239 12.45 -25.37 -15.33
CA GLU A 239 11.09 -25.37 -14.80
C GLU A 239 10.82 -24.19 -13.86
N LEU A 240 9.64 -23.58 -14.04
CA LEU A 240 9.15 -22.40 -13.29
C LEU A 240 8.54 -22.76 -11.93
N THR A 241 9.21 -23.64 -11.17
CA THR A 241 8.72 -24.20 -9.90
C THR A 241 8.52 -23.17 -8.79
N GLU A 242 9.36 -22.13 -8.73
CA GLU A 242 9.25 -21.09 -7.69
C GLU A 242 8.04 -20.18 -7.90
N ILE A 243 7.52 -20.14 -9.13
CA ILE A 243 6.44 -19.25 -9.54
C ILE A 243 5.09 -19.96 -9.54
N TYR A 244 5.05 -21.19 -10.07
CA TYR A 244 3.81 -21.94 -10.26
C TYR A 244 3.65 -23.11 -9.28
N GLY A 245 4.63 -23.33 -8.41
CA GLY A 245 4.71 -24.51 -7.55
C GLY A 245 5.25 -25.73 -8.28
N GLN A 246 5.52 -26.80 -7.53
CA GLN A 246 5.90 -28.08 -8.12
C GLN A 246 4.71 -28.71 -8.84
N PRO A 247 4.91 -29.31 -10.04
CA PRO A 247 3.93 -30.20 -10.62
C PRO A 247 3.60 -31.29 -9.59
N ARG A 248 2.34 -31.41 -9.20
CA ARG A 248 1.89 -32.47 -8.29
C ARG A 248 2.29 -33.79 -8.93
N ALA A 249 3.27 -34.50 -8.34
CA ALA A 249 3.73 -35.78 -8.84
C ALA A 249 2.51 -36.68 -9.01
N THR A 250 2.11 -36.93 -10.25
CA THR A 250 1.10 -37.94 -10.56
C THR A 250 1.74 -39.25 -10.12
N ALA A 251 1.21 -39.79 -9.03
CA ALA A 251 1.63 -41.05 -8.45
C ALA A 251 1.83 -42.07 -9.57
N THR A 252 3.08 -42.51 -9.71
CA THR A 252 3.45 -43.67 -10.49
C THR A 252 2.44 -44.76 -10.22
N THR A 253 1.82 -45.22 -11.30
CA THR A 253 0.89 -46.35 -11.37
C THR A 253 1.44 -47.51 -10.54
N SER A 254 0.90 -47.67 -9.34
CA SER A 254 1.10 -48.89 -8.54
C SER A 254 0.39 -50.02 -9.28
N PRO A 255 1.06 -51.15 -9.58
CA PRO A 255 0.42 -52.26 -10.25
C PRO A 255 -0.71 -52.80 -9.36
N ALA A 256 -1.83 -53.13 -10.02
CA ALA A 256 -3.06 -53.58 -9.40
C ALA A 256 -2.83 -54.78 -8.46
N PRO A 257 -3.34 -54.76 -7.23
CA PRO A 257 -3.53 -56.00 -6.48
C PRO A 257 -4.82 -56.67 -6.99
N THR A 258 -4.65 -57.74 -7.76
CA THR A 258 -5.68 -58.76 -7.92
C THR A 258 -5.92 -59.42 -6.57
N SER A 259 -7.14 -59.33 -6.07
CA SER A 259 -7.64 -60.14 -4.95
C SER A 259 -9.17 -60.04 -4.84
N PRO A 260 -9.83 -61.05 -4.26
CA PRO A 260 -10.87 -61.80 -4.95
C PRO A 260 -12.29 -61.43 -4.56
N VAL A 261 -13.21 -61.84 -5.43
CA VAL A 261 -14.67 -61.91 -5.25
C VAL A 261 -15.03 -62.50 -3.87
N LYS A 262 -15.88 -61.79 -3.12
CA LYS A 262 -16.70 -62.38 -2.06
C LYS A 262 -18.13 -61.81 -2.11
N PRO A 263 -19.19 -62.62 -1.99
CA PRO A 263 -20.54 -62.26 -2.43
C PRO A 263 -21.40 -61.59 -1.35
N CYS A 264 -22.40 -60.88 -1.86
CA CYS A 264 -23.68 -60.38 -1.31
C CYS A 264 -23.98 -60.46 0.19
N ALA A 265 -24.47 -59.34 0.74
CA ALA A 265 -25.65 -59.34 1.60
C ALA A 265 -26.41 -58.01 1.48
N ASP A 266 -27.70 -58.13 1.19
CA ASP A 266 -28.72 -57.09 1.10
C ASP A 266 -28.92 -56.31 2.40
N GLY A 267 -29.31 -55.04 2.25
CA GLY A 267 -29.90 -54.25 3.32
C GLY A 267 -30.27 -52.83 2.86
N PRO A 268 -31.57 -52.49 2.73
CA PRO A 268 -32.00 -51.16 2.30
C PRO A 268 -32.12 -50.22 3.50
N ARG A 269 -31.57 -49.02 3.41
CA ARG A 269 -31.80 -47.93 4.38
C ARG A 269 -31.69 -46.54 3.73
N PRO A 270 -32.30 -45.51 4.34
CA PRO A 270 -33.41 -44.80 3.71
C PRO A 270 -33.05 -43.37 3.25
N VAL A 271 -33.85 -42.91 2.30
CA VAL A 271 -33.99 -41.53 1.82
C VAL A 271 -34.13 -40.53 2.98
N SER A 272 -33.26 -39.51 2.99
CA SER A 272 -33.45 -38.29 3.79
C SER A 272 -33.70 -37.10 2.85
N PRO A 273 -34.75 -36.28 3.11
CA PRO A 273 -35.21 -35.27 2.19
C PRO A 273 -34.45 -33.93 2.26
N SER A 274 -34.34 -33.33 1.08
CA SER A 274 -33.95 -31.96 0.74
C SER A 274 -34.57 -30.90 1.66
N GLY A 275 -33.71 -30.20 2.42
CA GLY A 275 -34.05 -28.95 3.09
C GLY A 275 -34.11 -27.78 2.11
N GLY A 276 -35.32 -27.38 1.77
CA GLY A 276 -35.61 -26.19 0.96
C GLY A 276 -35.39 -24.89 1.73
N THR A 277 -34.76 -23.94 1.05
CA THR A 277 -34.45 -22.56 1.46
C THR A 277 -35.73 -21.71 1.49
N PRO A 278 -35.97 -20.86 2.52
CA PRO A 278 -37.03 -19.87 2.46
C PRO A 278 -36.54 -18.50 1.96
N ALA A 279 -37.24 -18.01 0.95
CA ALA A 279 -37.78 -16.66 0.76
C ALA A 279 -36.88 -15.42 0.97
N SER A 280 -36.53 -14.84 -0.17
CA SER A 280 -36.11 -13.46 -0.40
C SER A 280 -37.30 -12.47 -0.46
N MET A 281 -37.07 -11.25 0.06
CA MET A 281 -37.69 -9.94 -0.29
C MET A 281 -39.18 -9.77 0.05
N THR A 282 -39.68 -8.69 0.70
CA THR A 282 -39.49 -7.23 0.52
C THR A 282 -40.23 -6.51 1.68
N PRO A 283 -39.91 -5.26 2.03
CA PRO A 283 -40.96 -4.22 1.98
C PRO A 283 -40.45 -2.88 1.39
N ALA A 284 -41.16 -2.29 0.42
CA ALA A 284 -42.13 -1.18 0.56
C ALA A 284 -41.49 0.11 1.13
N SER A 285 -41.07 1.06 0.28
CA SER A 285 -41.88 2.12 -0.35
C SER A 285 -42.69 2.96 0.64
N MET A 286 -42.13 4.09 1.07
CA MET A 286 -42.90 5.27 1.50
C MET A 286 -42.16 6.55 1.08
N ALA A 287 -42.91 7.42 0.40
CA ALA A 287 -42.54 8.73 -0.09
C ALA A 287 -42.44 9.78 1.04
N PRO A 288 -41.73 10.89 0.85
CA PRO A 288 -42.02 12.13 1.55
C PRO A 288 -42.89 13.07 0.69
N ALA A 289 -44.02 13.47 1.28
CA ALA A 289 -44.84 14.57 0.81
C ALA A 289 -44.12 15.91 1.00
N SER A 290 -44.23 16.74 -0.04
CA SER A 290 -43.99 18.17 -0.03
C SER A 290 -45.07 18.87 0.81
N MET A 291 -44.72 19.89 1.61
CA MET A 291 -45.27 21.25 1.50
C MET A 291 -44.90 22.13 2.71
N ALA A 292 -44.70 23.41 2.37
CA ALA A 292 -44.62 24.64 3.18
C ALA A 292 -43.28 24.97 3.84
#